data_AF-A0A524JH13-F1
#
_entry.id   AF-A0A524JH13-F1
#
_cell.length_a   1.000
_cell.length_b   1.000
_cell.length_c   1.000
_cell.angle_alpha   90.00
_cell.angle_beta   90.00
_cell.angle_gamma   90.00
#
_symmetry.space_group_name_H-M   'P 1'
#
loop_
_entity.id
_entity.type
_entity.pdbx_description
1 polymer ?
#
loop_
_entity_poly.entity_id
_entity_poly.type
_entity_poly.pdbx_seq_one_letter_code
_entity_poly.pdbx_strand_id
1 'polypeptide(L)'
;MTSDTIISIFLGIGLAASVGFRIFLPLFALSLASYFNVWELNESWQWIGSMAALITFGVSTLFGLFAYFIPFVDNLLDSFAVPLAAIAGTAVMVSTVADLDPLVTWSLAIIAGGGTATAIKGAGATGRLASTVSTGGVGNPVVSTIETGTAIVVTAASIFFPILAAVLVIIILFIIFRVYHMLRPRKK
;
A
#
# COMPACT_ATOMS: atom_id res chain seq x y z
N MET A 1 17.15 2.67 19.78
CA MET A 1 16.79 2.72 18.35
C MET A 1 17.78 3.63 17.67
N THR A 2 18.52 3.14 16.69
CA THR A 2 19.37 3.98 15.84
C THR A 2 18.46 4.80 14.91
N SER A 3 18.95 5.92 14.40
CA SER A 3 18.19 6.77 13.47
C SER A 3 17.72 5.99 12.23
N ASP A 4 18.50 5.01 11.79
CA ASP A 4 18.21 4.17 10.63
C ASP A 4 16.98 3.28 10.84
N THR A 5 16.82 2.68 12.03
CA THR A 5 15.62 1.87 12.35
C THR A 5 14.34 2.69 12.29
N ILE A 6 14.37 3.93 12.77
CA ILE A 6 13.21 4.84 12.75
C ILE A 6 12.83 5.18 11.31
N ILE A 7 13.83 5.46 10.47
CA ILE A 7 13.64 5.78 9.06
C ILE A 7 13.06 4.56 8.31
N SER A 8 13.55 3.36 8.58
CA SER A 8 13.04 2.10 8.00
C SER A 8 11.60 1.81 8.39
N ILE A 9 11.20 2.09 9.64
CA ILE A 9 9.80 1.99 10.09
C ILE A 9 8.91 2.95 9.29
N PHE A 10 9.33 4.21 9.13
CA PHE A 10 8.55 5.18 8.36
C PHE A 10 8.45 4.83 6.89
N LEU A 11 9.53 4.32 6.30
CA LEU A 11 9.54 3.80 4.93
C LEU A 11 8.56 2.63 4.79
N GLY A 12 8.58 1.68 5.72
CA GLY A 12 7.68 0.52 5.71
C GLY A 12 6.21 0.92 5.83
N ILE A 13 5.88 1.86 6.72
CA ILE A 13 4.52 2.39 6.87
C ILE A 13 4.07 3.15 5.60
N GLY A 14 4.94 3.98 5.03
CA GLY A 14 4.67 4.73 3.81
C GLY A 14 4.38 3.83 2.62
N LEU A 15 5.22 2.82 2.41
CA LEU A 15 5.04 1.83 1.35
C LEU A 15 3.79 0.97 1.61
N ALA A 16 3.53 0.55 2.85
CA ALA A 16 2.32 -0.21 3.19
C ALA A 16 1.04 0.61 2.97
N ALA A 17 1.06 1.91 3.26
CA ALA A 17 -0.05 2.78 2.93
C ALA A 17 -0.25 2.87 1.41
N SER A 18 0.83 2.96 0.65
CA SER A 18 0.77 2.94 -0.80
C SER A 18 0.21 1.63 -1.37
N VAL A 19 0.48 0.49 -0.71
CA VAL A 19 -0.08 -0.83 -1.08
C VAL A 19 -1.61 -0.80 -1.02
N GLY A 20 -2.17 -0.05 -0.08
CA GLY A 20 -3.60 0.14 0.05
C GLY A 20 -4.25 0.81 -1.18
N PHE A 21 -3.52 1.63 -1.93
CA PHE A 21 -4.01 2.20 -3.19
C PHE A 21 -3.75 1.26 -4.38
N ARG A 22 -2.53 0.74 -4.47
CA ARG A 22 -2.09 -0.19 -5.51
C ARG A 22 -1.19 -1.24 -4.90
N ILE A 23 -1.62 -2.50 -4.94
CA ILE A 23 -0.97 -3.58 -4.21
C ILE A 23 0.45 -3.85 -4.74
N PHE A 24 0.60 -3.92 -6.07
CA PHE A 24 1.85 -4.36 -6.69
C PHE A 24 2.86 -3.23 -6.93
N LEU A 25 2.40 -1.99 -7.10
CA LEU A 25 3.26 -0.85 -7.46
C LEU A 25 4.34 -0.53 -6.40
N PRO A 26 4.03 -0.48 -5.09
CA PRO A 26 5.03 -0.21 -4.05
C PRO A 26 5.97 -1.40 -3.85
N LEU A 27 5.48 -2.64 -4.01
CA LEU A 27 6.32 -3.84 -3.97
C LEU A 27 7.35 -3.83 -5.11
N PHE A 28 6.93 -3.42 -6.31
CA PHE A 28 7.84 -3.24 -7.44
C PHE A 28 8.87 -2.15 -7.16
N ALA A 29 8.44 -0.99 -6.64
CA ALA A 29 9.36 0.09 -6.31
C ALA A 29 10.34 -0.29 -5.20
N LEU A 30 9.90 -1.03 -4.18
CA LEU A 30 10.75 -1.57 -3.12
C LEU A 30 11.77 -2.57 -3.68
N SER A 31 11.33 -3.47 -4.56
CA SER A 31 12.20 -4.42 -5.26
C SER A 31 13.26 -3.70 -6.11
N LEU A 32 12.85 -2.64 -6.83
CA LEU A 32 13.76 -1.80 -7.62
C LEU A 32 14.78 -1.07 -6.73
N ALA A 33 14.32 -0.48 -5.62
CA ALA A 33 15.19 0.21 -4.67
C ALA A 33 16.21 -0.75 -4.02
N SER A 34 15.78 -1.96 -3.67
CA SER A 34 16.67 -3.00 -3.14
C SER A 34 17.63 -3.53 -4.19
N TYR A 35 17.18 -3.75 -5.44
CA TYR A 35 18.03 -4.20 -6.55
C TYR A 35 19.18 -3.21 -6.85
N PHE A 36 18.91 -1.90 -6.75
CA PHE A 36 19.94 -0.86 -6.92
C PHE A 36 20.74 -0.56 -5.64
N ASN A 37 20.57 -1.33 -4.55
CA ASN A 37 21.20 -1.10 -3.25
C ASN A 37 20.94 0.32 -2.68
N VAL A 38 19.79 0.92 -3.01
CA VAL A 38 19.36 2.19 -2.40
C VAL A 38 18.90 1.96 -0.97
N TRP A 39 18.29 0.80 -0.71
CA TRP A 39 17.81 0.37 0.60
C TRP A 39 18.21 -1.08 0.87
N GLU A 40 18.78 -1.32 2.04
CA GLU A 40 19.04 -2.67 2.54
C GLU A 40 17.76 -3.21 3.19
N LEU A 41 17.34 -4.39 2.73
CA LEU A 41 16.21 -5.12 3.32
C LEU A 41 16.71 -6.03 4.43
N ASN A 42 15.77 -6.45 5.28
CA ASN A 42 16.02 -7.51 6.26
C ASN A 42 16.67 -8.73 5.59
N GLU A 43 17.64 -9.37 6.24
CA GLU A 43 18.40 -10.51 5.68
C GLU A 43 17.47 -11.61 5.13
N SER A 44 16.36 -11.89 5.82
CA SER A 44 15.37 -12.90 5.38
C SER A 44 14.56 -12.49 4.15
N TRP A 45 14.61 -11.22 3.76
CA TRP A 45 13.78 -10.61 2.71
C TRP A 45 14.58 -10.02 1.55
N GLN A 46 15.91 -10.22 1.52
CA GLN A 46 16.76 -9.78 0.41
C GLN A 46 16.34 -10.35 -0.96
N TRP A 47 15.62 -11.46 -0.98
CA TRP A 47 15.06 -12.04 -2.20
C TRP A 47 14.12 -11.08 -2.95
N ILE A 48 13.50 -10.11 -2.27
CA ILE A 48 12.68 -9.06 -2.89
C ILE A 48 13.54 -8.19 -3.83
N GLY A 49 14.82 -8.00 -3.53
CA GLY A 49 15.77 -7.30 -4.39
C GLY A 49 16.33 -8.15 -5.54
N SER A 50 15.87 -9.39 -5.74
CA SER A 50 16.36 -10.24 -6.83
C SER A 50 15.75 -9.87 -8.20
N MET A 51 16.46 -10.18 -9.28
CA MET A 51 15.96 -9.98 -10.66
C MET A 51 14.62 -10.69 -10.90
N ALA A 52 14.44 -11.88 -10.32
CA ALA A 52 13.20 -12.64 -10.44
C ALA A 52 12.02 -11.93 -9.75
N ALA A 53 12.22 -11.41 -8.53
CA ALA A 53 11.23 -10.63 -7.82
C ALA A 53 10.89 -9.32 -8.57
N LEU A 54 11.92 -8.63 -9.08
CA LEU A 54 11.79 -7.40 -9.85
C LEU A 54 10.88 -7.59 -11.07
N ILE A 55 11.16 -8.60 -11.89
CA ILE A 55 10.37 -8.91 -13.09
C ILE A 55 8.95 -9.30 -12.67
N THR A 56 8.80 -10.13 -11.65
CA THR A 56 7.48 -10.58 -11.17
C THR A 56 6.63 -9.40 -10.72
N PHE A 57 7.14 -8.53 -9.84
CA PHE A 57 6.39 -7.36 -9.37
C PHE A 57 6.16 -6.32 -10.46
N GLY A 58 7.11 -6.16 -11.39
CA GLY A 58 6.94 -5.28 -12.55
C GLY A 58 5.81 -5.75 -13.46
N VAL A 59 5.80 -7.03 -13.80
CA VAL A 59 4.71 -7.66 -14.56
C VAL A 59 3.40 -7.56 -13.79
N SER A 60 3.35 -7.91 -12.49
CA SER A 60 2.14 -7.77 -11.68
C SER A 60 1.63 -6.33 -11.60
N THR A 61 2.51 -5.32 -11.59
CA THR A 61 2.10 -3.91 -11.62
C THR A 61 1.45 -3.54 -12.95
N LEU A 62 2.04 -3.96 -14.07
CA LEU A 62 1.46 -3.77 -15.40
C LEU A 62 0.10 -4.47 -15.51
N PHE A 63 0.03 -5.75 -15.15
CA PHE A 63 -1.23 -6.49 -15.14
C PHE A 63 -2.25 -5.85 -14.21
N GLY A 64 -1.84 -5.35 -13.03
CA GLY A 64 -2.71 -4.64 -12.11
C GLY A 64 -3.32 -3.38 -12.74
N LEU A 65 -2.54 -2.61 -13.51
CA LEU A 65 -3.04 -1.45 -14.25
C LEU A 65 -4.03 -1.84 -15.37
N PHE A 66 -3.71 -2.90 -16.11
CA PHE A 66 -4.54 -3.35 -17.24
C PHE A 66 -5.78 -4.15 -16.80
N ALA A 67 -5.75 -4.81 -15.66
CA ALA A 67 -6.83 -5.64 -15.17
C ALA A 67 -8.11 -4.83 -14.88
N TYR A 68 -7.95 -3.55 -14.52
CA TYR A 68 -9.06 -2.60 -14.36
C TYR A 68 -9.84 -2.31 -15.65
N PHE A 69 -9.34 -2.72 -16.83
CA PHE A 69 -10.05 -2.59 -18.10
C PHE A 69 -10.89 -3.82 -18.46
N ILE A 70 -10.71 -4.95 -17.77
CA ILE A 70 -11.43 -6.21 -18.06
C ILE A 70 -12.43 -6.47 -16.92
N PRO A 71 -13.75 -6.33 -17.14
CA PRO A 71 -14.77 -6.34 -16.07
C PRO A 71 -14.76 -7.59 -15.18
N PHE A 72 -14.48 -8.77 -15.75
CA PHE A 72 -14.40 -10.02 -14.98
C PHE A 72 -13.17 -10.07 -14.07
N VAL A 73 -12.02 -9.61 -14.57
CA VAL A 73 -10.76 -9.61 -13.83
C VAL A 73 -10.81 -8.55 -12.73
N ASP A 74 -11.39 -7.38 -13.01
CA ASP A 74 -11.63 -6.31 -12.04
C ASP A 74 -12.47 -6.79 -10.84
N ASN A 75 -13.59 -7.47 -11.09
CA ASN A 75 -14.46 -7.96 -10.01
C ASN A 75 -13.78 -9.04 -9.15
N LEU A 76 -13.04 -9.95 -9.78
CA LEU A 76 -12.29 -10.97 -9.05
C LEU A 76 -11.17 -10.34 -8.21
N LEU A 77 -10.42 -9.41 -8.79
CA LEU A 77 -9.37 -8.68 -8.08
C LEU A 77 -9.96 -7.89 -6.92
N ASP A 78 -11.01 -7.09 -7.13
CA ASP A 78 -11.63 -6.27 -6.08
C ASP A 78 -12.16 -7.13 -4.92
N SER A 79 -12.63 -8.36 -5.19
CA SER A 79 -13.06 -9.33 -4.15
C SER A 79 -11.91 -9.78 -3.24
N PHE A 80 -10.72 -10.00 -3.79
CA PHE A 80 -9.52 -10.41 -3.04
C PHE A 80 -8.59 -9.25 -2.68
N ALA A 81 -8.88 -8.03 -3.14
CA ALA A 81 -7.94 -6.94 -3.05
C ALA A 81 -7.67 -6.49 -1.62
N VAL A 82 -8.69 -6.50 -0.76
CA VAL A 82 -8.56 -6.14 0.66
C VAL A 82 -7.67 -7.13 1.43
N PRO A 83 -7.93 -8.45 1.42
CA PRO A 83 -7.04 -9.40 2.09
C PRO A 83 -5.64 -9.43 1.45
N LEU A 84 -5.55 -9.27 0.13
CA LEU A 84 -4.26 -9.21 -0.56
C LEU A 84 -3.46 -7.96 -0.16
N ALA A 85 -4.12 -6.80 -0.01
CA ALA A 85 -3.49 -5.58 0.49
C ALA A 85 -2.99 -5.75 1.93
N ALA A 86 -3.74 -6.46 2.79
CA ALA A 86 -3.30 -6.76 4.15
C ALA A 86 -2.00 -7.58 4.16
N ILE A 87 -1.94 -8.64 3.35
CA ILE A 87 -0.76 -9.51 3.24
C ILE A 87 0.43 -8.73 2.66
N ALA A 88 0.20 -8.01 1.56
CA ALA A 88 1.25 -7.22 0.91
C ALA A 88 1.78 -6.10 1.81
N GLY A 89 0.90 -5.38 2.52
CA GLY A 89 1.29 -4.32 3.44
C GLY A 89 2.09 -4.85 4.64
N THR A 90 1.71 -6.04 5.13
CA THR A 90 2.48 -6.75 6.17
C THR A 90 3.86 -7.14 5.64
N ALA A 91 3.94 -7.75 4.45
CA ALA A 91 5.20 -8.18 3.85
C ALA A 91 6.16 -7.01 3.57
N VAL A 92 5.65 -5.87 3.08
CA VAL A 92 6.43 -4.64 2.91
C VAL A 92 6.99 -4.16 4.24
N MET A 93 6.19 -4.18 5.31
CA MET A 93 6.65 -3.71 6.62
C MET A 93 7.69 -4.66 7.24
N VAL A 94 7.49 -5.99 7.15
CA VAL A 94 8.50 -6.96 7.65
C VAL A 94 9.82 -6.85 6.87
N SER A 95 9.75 -6.68 5.55
CA SER A 95 10.95 -6.63 4.71
C SER A 95 11.80 -5.38 4.91
N THR A 96 11.18 -4.27 5.34
CA THR A 96 11.83 -2.97 5.49
C THR A 96 12.32 -2.73 6.92
N VAL A 97 11.64 -3.27 7.92
CA VAL A 97 12.07 -3.17 9.32
C VAL A 97 13.20 -4.16 9.60
N ALA A 98 14.38 -3.61 9.86
CA ALA A 98 15.58 -4.35 10.26
C ALA A 98 15.93 -4.10 11.74
N ASP A 99 16.67 -5.03 12.34
CA ASP A 99 17.25 -4.93 13.69
C ASP A 99 16.27 -4.73 14.85
N LEU A 100 15.03 -5.20 14.70
CA LEU A 100 14.05 -5.26 15.79
C LEU A 100 13.77 -6.70 16.22
N ASP A 101 13.39 -6.84 17.48
CA ASP A 101 12.90 -8.11 18.02
C ASP A 101 11.74 -8.65 17.16
N PRO A 102 11.71 -9.96 16.83
CA PRO A 102 10.68 -10.55 15.97
C PRO A 102 9.25 -10.22 16.40
N LEU A 103 8.97 -10.17 17.71
CA LEU A 103 7.63 -9.85 18.23
C LEU A 103 7.24 -8.42 17.85
N VAL A 104 8.17 -7.47 17.96
CA VAL A 104 7.95 -6.07 17.61
C VAL A 104 7.78 -5.93 16.11
N THR A 105 8.64 -6.58 15.31
CA THR A 105 8.57 -6.56 13.84
C THR A 105 7.24 -7.08 13.33
N TRP A 106 6.77 -8.23 13.80
CA TRP A 106 5.48 -8.79 13.40
C TRP A 106 4.30 -7.96 13.90
N SER A 107 4.38 -7.41 15.11
CA SER A 107 3.34 -6.53 15.65
C SER A 107 3.21 -5.26 14.81
N LEU A 108 4.32 -4.60 14.48
CA LEU A 108 4.36 -3.45 13.58
C LEU A 108 3.89 -3.82 12.18
N ALA A 109 4.31 -4.97 11.66
CA ALA A 109 3.94 -5.39 10.33
C ALA A 109 2.44 -5.65 10.19
N ILE A 110 1.83 -6.32 11.15
CA ILE A 110 0.39 -6.63 11.11
C ILE A 110 -0.41 -5.34 11.35
N ILE A 111 -0.06 -4.56 12.37
CA ILE A 111 -0.84 -3.39 12.79
C ILE A 111 -0.59 -2.20 11.85
N ALA A 112 0.67 -1.77 11.73
CA ALA A 112 1.04 -0.58 10.97
C ALA A 112 1.20 -0.86 9.48
N GLY A 113 1.64 -2.06 9.09
CA GLY A 113 1.71 -2.48 7.69
C GLY A 113 0.35 -2.92 7.14
N GLY A 114 -0.07 -4.12 7.51
CA GLY A 114 -1.31 -4.75 7.05
C GLY A 114 -2.56 -3.94 7.40
N GLY A 115 -2.65 -3.42 8.62
CA GLY A 115 -3.78 -2.59 9.06
C GLY A 115 -3.95 -1.32 8.22
N THR A 116 -2.87 -0.58 7.98
CA THR A 116 -2.88 0.63 7.15
C THR A 116 -3.28 0.32 5.70
N ALA A 117 -2.68 -0.72 5.11
CA ALA A 117 -2.99 -1.15 3.73
C ALA A 117 -4.46 -1.56 3.58
N THR A 118 -4.98 -2.32 4.55
CA THR A 118 -6.38 -2.77 4.59
C THR A 118 -7.34 -1.59 4.72
N ALA A 119 -7.05 -0.65 5.63
CA ALA A 119 -7.89 0.53 5.85
C ALA A 119 -8.02 1.39 4.59
N ILE A 120 -6.90 1.65 3.91
CA ILE A 120 -6.88 2.44 2.67
C ILE A 120 -7.57 1.68 1.54
N LYS A 121 -7.28 0.38 1.35
CA LYS A 121 -7.90 -0.41 0.28
C LYS A 121 -9.41 -0.56 0.48
N GLY A 122 -9.86 -0.78 1.71
CA GLY A 122 -11.27 -0.86 2.07
C GLY A 122 -12.00 0.47 1.85
N ALA A 123 -11.35 1.60 2.17
CA ALA A 123 -11.90 2.93 1.88
C ALA A 123 -12.04 3.16 0.37
N GLY A 124 -11.02 2.81 -0.42
CA GLY A 124 -11.05 2.89 -1.88
C GLY A 124 -12.16 2.01 -2.50
N ALA A 125 -12.29 0.76 -2.05
CA ALA A 125 -13.35 -0.14 -2.48
C ALA A 125 -14.76 0.42 -2.19
N THR A 126 -14.96 0.98 -0.99
CA THR A 126 -16.23 1.65 -0.63
C THR A 126 -16.49 2.87 -1.51
N GLY A 127 -15.46 3.67 -1.80
CA GLY A 127 -15.55 4.82 -2.70
C GLY A 127 -15.93 4.44 -4.13
N ARG A 128 -15.34 3.35 -4.67
CA ARG A 128 -15.68 2.80 -5.99
C ARG A 128 -17.12 2.30 -6.06
N LEU A 129 -17.60 1.62 -5.01
CA LEU A 129 -19.01 1.21 -4.92
C LEU A 129 -19.94 2.41 -4.91
N ALA A 130 -19.65 3.44 -4.10
CA ALA A 130 -20.44 4.66 -4.05
C ALA A 130 -20.46 5.41 -5.40
N SER A 131 -19.31 5.49 -6.08
CA SER A 131 -19.17 6.05 -7.43
C SER A 131 -20.01 5.26 -8.45
N THR A 132 -19.98 3.93 -8.38
CA THR A 132 -20.74 3.06 -9.28
C THR A 132 -22.25 3.28 -9.12
N VAL A 133 -22.73 3.33 -7.87
CA VAL A 133 -24.15 3.54 -7.56
C VAL A 133 -24.61 4.94 -7.97
N SER A 134 -23.78 5.98 -7.77
CA SER A 134 -24.17 7.37 -8.03
C SER A 134 -23.99 7.81 -9.48
N THR A 135 -23.00 7.28 -10.21
CA THR A 135 -22.63 7.73 -11.56
C THR A 135 -22.80 6.66 -12.64
N GLY A 136 -23.31 5.48 -12.29
CA GLY A 136 -23.44 4.35 -13.21
C GLY A 136 -22.09 3.75 -13.65
N GLY A 137 -21.03 3.96 -12.87
CA GLY A 137 -19.68 3.41 -13.13
C GLY A 137 -18.75 4.32 -13.95
N VAL A 138 -19.23 5.45 -14.47
CA VAL A 138 -18.42 6.41 -15.25
C VAL A 138 -17.36 7.12 -14.39
N GLY A 139 -17.58 7.24 -13.09
CA GLY A 139 -16.59 7.81 -12.15
C GLY A 139 -15.43 6.86 -11.80
N ASN A 140 -15.55 5.55 -12.04
CA ASN A 140 -14.57 4.57 -11.59
C ASN A 140 -13.18 4.72 -12.23
N PRO A 141 -13.04 5.03 -13.54
CA PRO A 141 -11.74 5.34 -14.12
C PRO A 141 -11.05 6.53 -13.45
N VAL A 142 -11.79 7.59 -13.13
CA VAL A 142 -11.23 8.78 -12.46
C VAL A 142 -10.71 8.44 -11.06
N VAL A 143 -11.50 7.70 -10.28
CA VAL A 143 -11.07 7.22 -8.94
C VAL A 143 -9.83 6.34 -9.06
N SER A 144 -9.81 5.42 -10.02
CA SER A 144 -8.68 4.53 -10.30
C SER A 144 -7.40 5.30 -10.68
N THR A 145 -7.52 6.37 -11.48
CA THR A 145 -6.39 7.25 -11.81
C THR A 145 -5.87 7.98 -10.58
N ILE A 146 -6.75 8.51 -9.71
CA ILE A 146 -6.37 9.18 -8.47
C ILE A 146 -5.67 8.21 -7.51
N GLU A 147 -6.18 6.99 -7.35
CA GLU A 147 -5.54 5.94 -6.55
C GLU A 147 -4.13 5.64 -7.07
N THR A 148 -3.99 5.51 -8.39
CA THR A 148 -2.69 5.23 -9.03
C THR A 148 -1.70 6.38 -8.84
N GLY A 149 -2.14 7.63 -9.08
CA GLY A 149 -1.32 8.82 -8.87
C GLY A 149 -0.88 8.97 -7.41
N THR A 150 -1.80 8.75 -6.47
CA THR A 150 -1.51 8.78 -5.04
C THR A 150 -0.51 7.70 -4.66
N ALA A 151 -0.67 6.47 -5.17
CA ALA A 151 0.27 5.38 -4.92
C ALA A 151 1.68 5.72 -5.41
N ILE A 152 1.82 6.29 -6.61
CA ILE A 152 3.11 6.71 -7.16
C ILE A 152 3.76 7.77 -6.26
N VAL A 153 3.00 8.81 -5.89
CA VAL A 153 3.52 9.91 -5.06
C VAL A 153 3.92 9.42 -3.67
N VAL A 154 3.08 8.63 -3.00
CA VAL A 154 3.36 8.10 -1.66
C VAL A 154 4.53 7.13 -1.71
N THR A 155 4.61 6.24 -2.71
CA THR A 155 5.73 5.32 -2.89
C THR A 155 7.05 6.07 -3.10
N ALA A 156 7.07 7.04 -4.01
CA ALA A 156 8.26 7.85 -4.27
C ALA A 156 8.67 8.65 -3.02
N ALA A 157 7.71 9.29 -2.35
CA ALA A 157 7.96 9.99 -1.09
C ALA A 157 8.50 9.04 -0.01
N SER A 158 8.02 7.80 0.06
CA SER A 158 8.48 6.82 1.05
C SER A 158 9.92 6.39 0.83
N ILE A 159 10.37 6.30 -0.43
CA ILE A 159 11.74 5.89 -0.77
C ILE A 159 12.74 7.03 -0.56
N PHE A 160 12.39 8.26 -0.96
CA PHE A 160 13.31 9.40 -0.92
C PHE A 160 13.22 10.23 0.37
N PHE A 161 12.03 10.34 0.97
CA PHE A 161 11.75 11.16 2.14
C PHE A 161 10.81 10.43 3.13
N PRO A 162 11.26 9.36 3.81
CA PRO A 162 10.41 8.52 4.67
C PRO A 162 9.60 9.29 5.72
N ILE A 163 10.20 10.35 6.30
CA ILE A 163 9.53 11.23 7.28
C ILE A 163 8.35 11.96 6.64
N LEU A 164 8.51 12.50 5.43
CA LEU A 164 7.43 13.16 4.70
C LEU A 164 6.31 12.16 4.36
N ALA A 165 6.68 10.94 3.96
CA ALA A 165 5.72 9.89 3.71
C ALA A 165 4.89 9.54 4.94
N ALA A 166 5.51 9.44 6.13
CA ALA A 166 4.78 9.20 7.38
C ALA A 166 3.73 10.28 7.65
N VAL A 167 4.06 11.56 7.42
CA VAL A 167 3.10 12.67 7.55
C VAL A 167 1.95 12.53 6.55
N LEU A 168 2.24 12.20 5.29
CA LEU A 168 1.21 11.95 4.28
C LEU A 168 0.27 10.80 4.67
N VAL A 169 0.81 9.70 5.19
CA VAL A 169 0.01 8.56 5.65
C VAL A 169 -0.92 8.96 6.78
N ILE A 170 -0.44 9.74 7.76
CA ILE A 170 -1.27 10.24 8.86
C ILE A 170 -2.43 11.09 8.32
N ILE A 171 -2.15 11.99 7.36
CA ILE A 171 -3.19 12.81 6.72
C ILE A 171 -4.23 11.95 6.01
N ILE A 172 -3.79 10.95 5.24
CA ILE A 172 -4.68 10.03 4.51
C ILE A 172 -5.57 9.26 5.48
N LEU A 173 -4.99 8.66 6.53
CA LEU A 173 -5.74 7.93 7.55
C LEU A 173 -6.71 8.84 8.30
N PHE A 174 -6.32 10.07 8.61
CA PHE A 174 -7.19 11.06 9.24
C PHE A 174 -8.41 11.40 8.36
N ILE A 175 -8.19 11.60 7.05
CA ILE A 175 -9.27 11.85 6.10
C ILE A 175 -10.24 10.65 6.05
N ILE A 176 -9.71 9.43 5.93
CA ILE A 176 -10.52 8.20 5.93
C ILE A 176 -11.34 8.10 7.22
N PHE A 177 -10.71 8.32 8.37
CA PHE A 177 -11.38 8.29 9.68
C PHE A 177 -12.49 9.34 9.76
N ARG A 178 -12.25 10.57 9.31
CA ARG A 178 -13.23 11.65 9.34
C ARG A 178 -14.42 11.37 8.43
N VAL A 179 -14.19 10.81 7.25
CA VAL A 179 -15.25 10.40 6.32
C VAL A 179 -16.07 9.25 6.91
N TYR A 180 -15.41 8.23 7.46
CA TYR A 180 -16.09 7.11 8.13
C TYR A 180 -16.98 7.59 9.28
N HIS A 181 -16.48 8.50 10.11
CA HIS A 181 -17.25 9.04 11.23
C HIS A 181 -18.43 9.92 10.78
N MET A 182 -18.33 10.59 9.63
CA MET A 182 -19.43 11.39 9.06
C MET A 182 -20.54 10.51 8.47
N LEU A 183 -20.20 9.34 7.95
CA LEU A 183 -21.14 8.37 7.37
C LEU A 183 -21.78 7.47 8.44
N ARG A 184 -21.22 7.40 9.65
CA ARG A 184 -21.78 6.60 10.74
C ARG A 184 -23.13 7.21 11.15
N PRO A 185 -24.26 6.50 11.00
CA PRO A 185 -25.54 7.04 11.42
C PRO A 185 -25.48 7.32 12.92
N ARG A 186 -25.78 8.57 13.32
CA ARG A 186 -26.01 8.91 14.72
C ARG A 186 -27.07 7.94 15.23
N LYS A 187 -26.70 7.04 16.15
CA LYS A 187 -27.69 6.27 16.92
C LYS A 187 -28.63 7.30 17.56
N LYS A 188 -29.88 7.32 17.12
CA LYS A 188 -30.97 7.96 17.85
C LYS A 188 -31.32 7.11 19.06
#